data_AF-A0A7X6CIS2-F1
#
_entry.id   AF-A0A7X6CIS2-F1
#
_cell.length_a   1.000
_cell.length_b   1.000
_cell.length_c   1.000
_cell.angle_alpha   90.00
_cell.angle_beta   90.00
_cell.angle_gamma   90.00
#
_symmetry.space_group_name_H-M   'P 1'
#
loop_
_entity.id
_entity.type
_entity.pdbx_description
1 polymer ?
#
loop_
_entity_poly.entity_id
_entity_poly.type
_entity_poly.pdbx_seq_one_letter_code
_entity_poly.pdbx_strand_id
1 'polypeptide(L)' 'MVNFKEMTVAQLKQFISANRNNDEMFSEALGELMSREPNRKRYPADLSFEEIGQVISEKIQQIQTQQVE' A
#
# COMPACT_ATOMS: atom_id res chain seq x y z
N MET A 1 12.20 -9.84 -18.54
CA MET A 1 11.88 -8.73 -17.63
C MET A 1 10.38 -8.67 -17.47
N VAL A 2 9.88 -8.64 -16.23
CA VAL A 2 8.46 -8.47 -15.94
C VAL A 2 8.11 -6.98 -16.15
N ASN A 3 7.03 -6.69 -16.87
CA ASN A 3 6.62 -5.30 -17.09
C ASN A 3 5.62 -4.86 -16.01
N PHE A 4 6.12 -4.30 -14.91
CA PHE A 4 5.29 -3.85 -13.81
C PHE A 4 4.35 -2.69 -14.20
N LYS A 5 4.72 -1.88 -15.19
CA LYS A 5 3.93 -0.72 -15.66
C LYS A 5 2.58 -1.09 -16.25
N GLU A 6 2.46 -2.29 -16.82
CA GLU A 6 1.22 -2.79 -17.43
C GLU A 6 0.32 -3.54 -16.44
N MET A 7 0.83 -3.89 -15.26
CA MET A 7 0.04 -4.55 -14.23
C MET A 7 -0.92 -3.56 -13.58
N THR A 8 -2.10 -4.01 -13.17
CA THR A 8 -3.00 -3.24 -12.31
C THR A 8 -2.47 -3.20 -10.87
N VAL A 9 -2.99 -2.29 -10.05
CA VAL A 9 -2.65 -2.21 -8.61
C VAL A 9 -2.92 -3.53 -7.89
N ALA A 10 -4.01 -4.23 -8.22
CA ALA A 10 -4.34 -5.53 -7.63
C ALA A 10 -3.32 -6.60 -8.02
N GLN A 11 -2.92 -6.63 -9.30
CA GLN A 11 -1.91 -7.56 -9.81
C GLN A 11 -0.53 -7.30 -9.18
N LEU A 12 -0.14 -6.04 -9.00
CA LEU A 12 1.10 -5.69 -8.29
C LEU A 12 1.06 -6.17 -6.83
N LYS A 13 -0.03 -5.97 -6.11
CA LYS A 13 -0.17 -6.46 -4.72
C LYS A 13 -0.09 -7.98 -4.64
N GLN A 14 -0.74 -8.69 -5.55
CA GLN A 14 -0.65 -10.15 -5.64
C GLN A 14 0.77 -10.61 -5.95
N PHE A 15 1.43 -9.95 -6.92
CA PHE A 15 2.81 -10.26 -7.30
C PHE A 15 3.79 -10.05 -6.14
N ILE A 16 3.69 -8.92 -5.43
CA ILE A 16 4.49 -8.64 -4.23
C ILE A 16 4.27 -9.72 -3.15
N SER A 17 3.02 -10.13 -2.94
CA SER A 17 2.71 -11.18 -1.96
C SER A 17 3.27 -12.55 -2.35
N ALA A 18 3.28 -12.88 -3.64
CA ALA A 18 3.83 -14.13 -4.15
C ALA A 18 5.37 -14.16 -4.14
N ASN A 19 6.02 -12.99 -4.22
CA ASN A 19 7.47 -12.85 -4.35
C ASN A 19 8.14 -12.26 -3.10
N ARG A 20 7.55 -12.43 -1.90
CA ARG A 20 8.09 -11.88 -0.63
C ARG A 20 9.53 -12.31 -0.30
N ASN A 21 9.97 -13.46 -0.82
CA ASN A 21 11.30 -14.01 -0.57
C ASN A 21 12.31 -13.69 -1.69
N ASN A 22 11.89 -12.96 -2.73
CA ASN A 22 12.76 -12.53 -3.81
C ASN A 22 12.90 -11.00 -3.73
N ASP A 23 13.97 -10.55 -3.07
CA ASP A 23 14.21 -9.13 -2.77
C ASP A 23 14.20 -8.24 -4.01
N GLU A 24 14.75 -8.70 -5.13
CA GLU A 24 14.80 -7.96 -6.39
C GLU A 24 13.38 -7.74 -6.95
N MET A 25 12.64 -8.84 -7.14
CA MET A 25 11.28 -8.81 -7.69
C MET A 25 10.30 -8.10 -6.75
N PHE A 26 10.48 -8.26 -5.43
CA PHE A 26 9.70 -7.58 -4.41
C PHE A 26 9.93 -6.08 -4.47
N SER A 27 11.20 -5.64 -4.47
CA SER A 27 11.55 -4.22 -4.41
C SER A 27 11.14 -3.48 -5.67
N GLU A 28 11.30 -4.10 -6.85
CA GLU A 28 10.89 -3.50 -8.13
C GLU A 28 9.36 -3.36 -8.22
N ALA A 29 8.61 -4.41 -7.90
CA ALA A 29 7.14 -4.36 -7.92
C ALA A 29 6.58 -3.40 -6.86
N LEU A 30 7.19 -3.34 -5.68
CA LEU A 30 6.81 -2.40 -4.62
C LEU A 30 7.11 -0.95 -5.02
N GLY A 31 8.26 -0.71 -5.66
CA GLY A 31 8.64 0.61 -6.18
C GLY A 31 7.62 1.13 -7.19
N GLU A 32 7.20 0.28 -8.14
CA GLU A 32 6.15 0.63 -9.10
C GLU A 32 4.79 0.84 -8.44
N LEU A 33 4.43 0.05 -7.42
CA LEU A 33 3.19 0.27 -6.67
C LEU A 33 3.19 1.62 -5.95
N MET A 34 4.33 2.01 -5.35
CA MET A 34 4.46 3.28 -4.63
C MET A 34 4.52 4.49 -5.56
N SER A 35 5.09 4.37 -6.76
CA SER A 35 5.15 5.47 -7.74
C SER A 35 3.77 5.91 -8.23
N ARG A 36 2.78 5.01 -8.20
CA ARG A 36 1.40 5.25 -8.64
C ARG A 36 0.50 5.91 -7.61
N GLU A 37 0.89 5.88 -6.34
CA GLU A 37 0.20 6.59 -5.26
C GLU A 37 1.09 7.72 -4.71
N PRO A 38 1.47 8.71 -5.53
CA PRO A 38 2.39 9.78 -5.11
C PRO A 38 1.80 10.64 -3.99
N ASN A 39 0.47 10.67 -3.87
CA ASN A 39 -0.26 11.45 -2.86
C ASN A 39 -0.61 10.63 -1.61
N ARG A 40 0.04 9.49 -1.37
CA ARG A 40 -0.22 8.68 -0.18
C ARG A 40 0.10 9.49 1.07
N LYS A 41 -0.88 9.65 1.96
CA LYS A 41 -0.71 10.31 3.27
C LYS A 41 0.44 9.62 4.00
N ARG A 42 1.54 10.35 4.21
CA ARG A 42 2.70 9.88 4.96
C ARG A 42 2.50 10.27 6.42
N TYR A 43 2.44 9.27 7.28
CA TYR A 43 2.32 9.49 8.71
C TYR A 43 3.70 9.75 9.33
N PRO A 44 3.82 10.65 10.32
CA PRO A 44 5.06 10.87 11.05
C PRO A 44 5.56 9.57 11.71
N ALA A 45 6.87 9.42 11.83
CA ALA A 45 7.47 8.22 12.44
C ALA A 45 7.47 8.28 13.98
N ASP A 46 7.25 9.47 14.54
CA ASP A 46 7.28 9.82 15.95
C ASP A 46 5.88 9.87 16.60
N LEU A 47 4.86 9.31 15.94
CA LEU A 47 3.51 9.22 16.50
C LEU A 47 3.50 8.35 17.77
N SER A 48 2.76 8.81 18.78
CA SER A 48 2.45 8.01 19.97
C SER A 48 1.50 6.86 19.63
N PHE A 49 1.45 5.86 20.52
CA PHE A 49 0.54 4.71 20.35
C PHE A 49 -0.94 5.13 20.26
N GLU A 50 -1.33 6.19 20.96
CA GLU A 50 -2.70 6.72 20.93
C GLU A 50 -3.04 7.32 19.56
N GLU A 51 -2.14 8.13 19.00
CA GLU A 51 -2.30 8.74 17.68
C GLU A 51 -2.30 7.69 16.56
N ILE A 52 -1.46 6.65 16.70
CA ILE A 52 -1.49 5.49 15.79
C ILE A 52 -2.87 4.81 15.84
N GLY A 53 -3.44 4.63 17.04
CA GLY A 53 -4.78 4.05 17.22
C GLY A 53 -5.88 4.88 16.56
N GLN A 54 -5.81 6.21 16.66
CA GLN A 54 -6.74 7.13 15.99
C GLN A 54 -6.65 7.02 14.46
N VAL A 55 -5.43 7.02 13.91
CA VAL A 55 -5.19 6.89 12.45
C VAL A 55 -5.78 5.58 11.92
N ILE A 56 -5.58 4.47 12.63
CA ILE A 56 -6.14 3.17 12.23
C ILE A 56 -7.67 3.21 12.28
N SER A 57 -8.25 3.77 13.34
CA SER A 57 -9.70 3.87 13.51
C SER A 57 -10.36 4.70 12.42
N GLU A 58 -9.80 5.87 12.10
CA GLU A 58 -10.24 6.72 10.98
C GLU A 58 -10.22 5.95 9.65
N LYS A 59 -9.18 5.14 9.43
CA LYS A 59 -9.05 4.38 8.19
C LYS A 59 -10.08 3.28 8.07
N ILE A 60 -10.38 2.59 9.17
CA ILE A 60 -11.45 1.57 9.23
C ILE A 60 -12.79 2.21 8.92
N GLN A 61 -13.10 3.37 9.52
CA GLN A 61 -14.34 4.10 9.25
C GLN A 61 -14.46 4.51 7.77
N GLN A 62 -13.40 5.08 7.19
CA GLN A 62 -13.38 5.47 5.76
C GLN A 62 -13.67 4.29 4.83
N ILE A 63 -13.16 3.09 5.16
CA ILE A 63 -13.41 1.88 4.37
C ILE A 63 -14.87 1.44 4.50
N GLN A 64 -15.45 1.53 5.70
CA GLN A 64 -16.85 1.17 5.93
C GLN A 64 -17.82 2.13 5.23
N THR A 65 -17.55 3.44 5.25
CA THR A 65 -18.41 4.44 4.59
C THR A 65 -18.39 4.31 3.07
N GLN A 66 -17.26 3.94 2.46
CA GLN A 66 -17.14 3.71 1.02
C GLN A 66 -17.84 2.45 0.50
N GLN A 67 -18.35 1.57 1.38
CA GLN A 67 -19.11 0.38 0.97
C GLN A 67 -20.63 0.62 0.93
N VAL A 68 -21.09 1.84 1.21
CA VAL A 68 -22.52 2.19 1.30
C VAL A 68 -22.99 3.06 0.12
N GLU A 69 -22.11 3.39 -0.84
CA GLU A 69 -22.45 4.07 -2.10
C GLU A 69 -22.40 3.13 -3.31
#